data_AF-C4N696-F1
#
_entry.id   AF-C4N696-F1
#
_cell.length_a   1.000
_cell.length_b   1.000
_cell.length_c   1.000
_cell.angle_alpha   90.00
_cell.angle_beta   90.00
_cell.angle_gamma   90.00
#
_symmetry.space_group_name_H-M   'P 1'
#
loop_
_entity.id
_entity.type
_entity.pdbx_description
1 polymer ?
#
loop_
_entity_poly.entity_id
_entity_poly.type
_entity_poly.pdbx_seq_one_letter_code
_entity_poly.pdbx_strand_id
1 'polypeptide(L)'
;KLGGVIALILSIAILAILPFYNLSKFRGIQFYPINQIMFWMMVITVILLTWIGARPVEEPYVLVGQILSIIYFSYFMFNPLIIKWWDNLLN
;
A
#
# COMPACT_ATOMS: atom_id res chain seq x y z
N LYS A 1 6.97 21.45 -4.04
CA LYS A 1 5.61 21.92 -3.67
C LYS A 1 4.50 21.18 -4.44
N LEU A 2 4.55 21.12 -5.78
CA LEU A 2 3.54 20.38 -6.58
C LEU A 2 3.53 18.86 -6.35
N GLY A 3 4.69 18.21 -6.30
CA GLY A 3 4.77 16.74 -6.14
C GLY A 3 4.10 16.21 -4.86
N GLY A 4 4.19 16.95 -3.75
CA GLY A 4 3.53 16.58 -2.49
C GLY A 4 1.99 16.65 -2.57
N VAL A 5 1.45 17.66 -3.26
CA VAL A 5 -0.01 17.79 -3.48
C VAL A 5 -0.52 16.67 -4.36
N ILE A 6 0.22 16.33 -5.43
CA ILE A 6 -0.11 15.22 -6.34
C ILE A 6 -0.10 13.89 -5.57
N ALA A 7 0.92 13.65 -4.73
CA ALA A 7 1.02 12.45 -3.91
C ALA A 7 -0.16 12.32 -2.91
N LEU A 8 -0.65 13.44 -2.38
CA LEU A 8 -1.77 13.47 -1.44
C LEU A 8 -3.10 13.15 -2.15
N ILE A 9 -3.33 13.71 -3.33
CA ILE A 9 -4.53 13.38 -4.12
C ILE A 9 -4.48 11.91 -4.56
N LEU A 10 -3.31 11.43 -5.00
CA LEU A 10 -3.11 10.04 -5.39
C LEU A 10 -3.33 9.07 -4.23
N SER A 11 -2.93 9.40 -3.00
CA SER A 11 -3.09 8.49 -1.86
C SER A 11 -4.55 8.22 -1.49
N ILE A 12 -5.44 9.20 -1.76
CA ILE A 12 -6.89 9.06 -1.57
C ILE A 12 -7.51 8.38 -2.79
N ALA A 13 -7.12 8.80 -4.00
CA ALA A 13 -7.64 8.24 -5.24
C ALA A 13 -7.38 6.73 -5.34
N ILE A 14 -6.26 6.23 -4.84
CA ILE A 14 -5.90 4.81 -4.91
C ILE A 14 -6.89 3.90 -4.17
N LEU A 15 -7.57 4.40 -3.13
CA LEU A 15 -8.63 3.67 -2.41
C LEU A 15 -9.87 3.46 -3.28
N ALA A 16 -10.19 4.43 -4.16
CA ALA A 16 -11.30 4.31 -5.09
C ALA A 16 -11.04 3.29 -6.21
N ILE A 17 -9.76 3.02 -6.52
CA ILE A 17 -9.37 2.05 -7.55
C ILE A 17 -9.28 0.62 -6.98
N LEU A 18 -9.15 0.47 -5.66
CA LEU A 18 -9.08 -0.80 -4.93
C LEU A 18 -10.20 -1.81 -5.29
N PRO A 19 -11.50 -1.44 -5.35
CA PRO A 19 -12.55 -2.37 -5.76
C PRO A 19 -12.44 -2.85 -7.21
N PHE A 20 -11.79 -2.09 -8.10
CA PHE A 20 -11.59 -2.47 -9.50
C PHE A 20 -10.41 -3.44 -9.69
N TYR A 21 -9.48 -3.50 -8.73
CA TYR A 21 -8.30 -4.39 -8.78
C TYR A 21 -8.48 -5.73 -8.04
N ASN A 22 -9.55 -5.89 -7.25
CA ASN A 22 -9.83 -7.12 -6.53
C ASN A 22 -10.42 -8.20 -7.46
N LEU A 23 -9.55 -8.75 -8.32
CA LEU A 23 -9.86 -9.87 -9.23
C LEU A 23 -9.55 -11.23 -8.60
N SER A 24 -9.73 -11.38 -7.28
CA SER A 24 -9.47 -12.64 -6.60
C SER A 24 -10.58 -13.66 -6.89
N LYS A 25 -10.22 -14.90 -7.24
CA LYS A 25 -11.19 -15.99 -7.40
C LYS A 25 -11.94 -16.30 -6.10
N PHE A 26 -11.28 -16.10 -4.95
CA PHE A 26 -11.91 -16.22 -3.63
C PHE A 26 -12.15 -14.84 -3.02
N ARG A 27 -13.33 -14.63 -2.41
CA ARG A 27 -13.69 -13.35 -1.76
C ARG A 27 -12.95 -13.09 -0.43
N GLY A 28 -12.26 -14.08 0.12
CA GLY A 28 -11.61 -13.99 1.42
C GLY A 28 -10.08 -14.01 1.32
N ILE A 29 -9.43 -13.01 1.94
CA ILE A 29 -7.97 -12.98 2.19
C ILE A 29 -7.51 -14.19 3.03
N GLN A 30 -8.43 -14.88 3.71
CA GLN A 30 -8.17 -16.12 4.46
C GLN A 30 -7.47 -17.21 3.62
N PHE A 31 -7.76 -17.28 2.31
CA PHE A 31 -7.20 -18.27 1.40
C PHE A 31 -5.90 -17.80 0.70
N TYR A 32 -5.47 -16.57 0.97
CA TYR A 32 -4.25 -15.96 0.41
C TYR A 32 -3.29 -15.54 1.55
N PRO A 33 -2.51 -16.47 2.11
CA PRO A 33 -1.60 -16.18 3.24
C PRO A 33 -0.56 -15.09 2.92
N ILE A 34 -0.09 -15.01 1.67
CA ILE A 34 0.83 -13.94 1.25
C ILE A 34 0.15 -12.57 1.30
N ASN A 35 -1.10 -12.47 0.82
CA ASN A 35 -1.87 -11.22 0.87
C ASN A 35 -2.22 -10.80 2.29
N GLN A 36 -2.38 -11.75 3.24
CA GLN A 36 -2.54 -11.41 4.66
C GLN A 36 -1.33 -10.66 5.20
N ILE A 37 -0.12 -11.17 4.94
CA ILE A 37 1.13 -10.52 5.37
C ILE A 37 1.24 -9.14 4.73
N MET A 38 0.98 -9.02 3.43
CA MET A 38 1.03 -7.73 2.75
C MET A 38 0.00 -6.73 3.31
N PHE A 39 -1.20 -7.17 3.66
CA PHE A 39 -2.22 -6.32 4.28
C PHE A 39 -1.74 -5.78 5.63
N TRP A 40 -1.16 -6.62 6.49
CA TRP A 40 -0.59 -6.17 7.76
C TRP A 40 0.59 -5.21 7.56
N MET A 41 1.43 -5.44 6.56
CA MET A 41 2.48 -4.49 6.18
C MET A 41 1.90 -3.13 5.78
N MET A 42 0.81 -3.09 5.02
CA MET A 42 0.11 -1.84 4.67
C MET A 42 -0.45 -1.13 5.91
N VAL A 43 -1.02 -1.87 6.87
CA VAL A 43 -1.52 -1.28 8.12
C VAL A 43 -0.38 -0.62 8.90
N ILE A 44 0.77 -1.30 9.02
CA ILE A 44 1.95 -0.77 9.70
C ILE A 44 2.47 0.49 8.99
N THR A 45 2.54 0.50 7.65
CA THR A 45 3.03 1.67 6.91
C THR A 45 2.13 2.89 7.07
N VAL A 46 0.80 2.72 7.11
CA VAL A 46 -0.15 3.81 7.36
C VAL A 46 0.03 4.39 8.77
N ILE A 47 0.21 3.54 9.79
CA ILE A 47 0.49 3.98 11.16
C ILE A 47 1.79 4.78 11.21
N LEU A 48 2.86 4.29 10.58
CA LEU A 48 4.16 4.96 10.54
C LEU A 48 4.10 6.30 9.77
N LEU A 49 3.39 6.36 8.64
CA LEU A 49 3.20 7.60 7.89
C LEU A 49 2.44 8.65 8.71
N THR A 50 1.42 8.22 9.46
CA THR A 50 0.67 9.09 10.37
C THR A 50 1.58 9.63 11.48
N TRP A 51 2.44 8.77 12.04
CA TRP A 51 3.39 9.16 13.07
C TRP A 51 4.43 10.17 12.56
N ILE A 52 4.96 9.97 11.35
CA ILE A 52 5.92 10.92 10.74
C ILE A 52 5.26 12.24 10.38
N GLY A 53 3.99 12.24 9.97
CA GLY A 53 3.25 13.47 9.68
C GLY A 53 3.13 14.41 10.88
N ALA A 54 3.24 13.89 12.11
CA ALA A 54 3.23 14.68 13.35
C ALA A 54 4.63 15.14 13.81
N ARG A 55 5.71 14.69 13.16
CA ARG A 55 7.10 15.05 13.51
C ARG A 55 7.55 16.27 12.71
N PRO A 56 8.50 17.06 13.25
CA PRO A 56 9.07 18.18 12.53
C PRO A 56 9.76 17.69 11.24
N VAL A 57 9.76 18.55 10.21
CA VAL A 57 10.33 18.27 8.89
C VAL A 57 11.85 18.45 8.93
N GLU A 58 12.52 17.59 9.69
CA GLU A 58 13.97 17.56 9.87
C GLU A 58 14.52 16.20 9.45
N GLU A 59 15.80 16.14 9.09
CA GLU A 59 16.46 14.84 8.94
C GLU A 59 16.60 14.18 10.32
N PRO A 60 16.34 12.86 10.47
CA PRO A 60 16.15 11.85 9.43
C PRO A 60 14.68 11.60 9.02
N TYR A 61 13.70 12.31 9.59
CA TYR A 61 12.26 12.03 9.40
C TYR A 61 11.81 12.22 7.95
N VAL A 62 12.40 13.17 7.22
CA VAL A 62 12.11 13.38 5.80
C VAL A 62 12.46 12.16 4.96
N LEU A 63 13.63 11.55 5.18
CA LEU A 63 14.08 10.36 4.47
C LEU A 63 13.15 9.17 4.76
N VAL A 64 12.81 8.97 6.04
CA VAL A 64 11.91 7.87 6.44
C VAL A 64 10.52 8.06 5.85
N GLY A 65 9.99 9.29 5.83
CA GLY A 65 8.71 9.60 5.18
C GLY A 65 8.72 9.30 3.68
N GLN A 66 9.80 9.63 2.98
CA GLN A 66 9.96 9.30 1.56
C GLN A 66 9.97 7.78 1.34
N ILE A 67 10.78 7.04 2.10
CA ILE A 67 10.85 5.57 1.98
C ILE A 67 9.47 4.93 2.24
N LEU A 68 8.78 5.35 3.30
CA LEU A 68 7.45 4.83 3.61
C LEU A 68 6.42 5.16 2.54
N SER A 69 6.49 6.34 1.93
CA SER A 69 5.60 6.71 0.83
C SER A 69 5.81 5.82 -0.41
N ILE A 70 7.06 5.47 -0.73
CA ILE A 70 7.38 4.53 -1.81
C ILE A 70 6.84 3.13 -1.47
N ILE A 71 6.99 2.68 -0.23
CA ILE A 71 6.43 1.39 0.22
C ILE A 71 4.90 1.40 0.11
N TYR A 72 4.24 2.49 0.50
CA TYR A 72 2.78 2.62 0.42
C TYR A 72 2.27 2.53 -1.02
N PHE A 73 2.86 3.27 -1.97
CA PHE A 73 2.43 3.21 -3.36
C PHE A 73 2.77 1.88 -4.04
N SER A 74 3.92 1.28 -3.70
CA SER A 74 4.31 -0.01 -4.28
C SER A 74 3.38 -1.16 -3.86
N TYR A 75 2.83 -1.13 -2.63
CA TYR A 75 1.84 -2.11 -2.17
C TYR A 75 0.66 -2.25 -3.16
N PHE A 76 0.09 -1.14 -3.62
CA PHE A 76 -1.06 -1.17 -4.54
C PHE A 76 -0.73 -1.77 -5.91
N MET A 77 0.52 -1.65 -6.36
CA MET A 77 0.97 -2.26 -7.62
C MET A 77 1.27 -3.76 -7.47
N PHE A 78 1.84 -4.18 -6.34
CA PHE A 78 2.21 -5.58 -6.11
C PHE A 78 1.04 -6.46 -5.68
N ASN A 79 0.07 -5.93 -4.93
CA ASN A 79 -1.07 -6.70 -4.44
C ASN A 79 -1.83 -7.46 -5.56
N PRO A 80 -2.25 -6.85 -6.69
CA PRO A 80 -2.94 -7.58 -7.76
C PRO A 80 -2.04 -8.59 -8.47
N LEU A 81 -0.74 -8.33 -8.59
CA LEU A 81 0.21 -9.27 -9.20
C LEU A 81 0.32 -10.55 -8.38
N ILE A 82 0.35 -10.42 -7.05
CA ILE A 82 0.46 -11.56 -6.14
C ILE A 82 -0.84 -12.37 -6.09
N ILE A 83 -2.00 -11.72 -6.11
CA ILE A 83 -3.30 -12.43 -6.24
C ILE A 83 -3.31 -13.26 -7.52
N LYS A 84 -2.94 -12.67 -8.65
CA LYS A 84 -2.91 -13.36 -9.94
C LYS A 84 -1.90 -14.51 -9.95
N TRP A 85 -0.72 -14.31 -9.36
CA TRP A 85 0.30 -15.35 -9.25
C TRP A 85 -0.19 -16.53 -8.41
N TRP A 86 -0.82 -16.26 -7.27
CA TRP A 86 -1.39 -17.29 -6.40
C TRP A 86 -2.56 -18.04 -7.08
N ASP A 87 -3.45 -17.33 -7.76
CA ASP A 87 -4.57 -17.92 -8.52
C ASP A 87 -4.12 -18.80 -9.68
N ASN A 88 -2.90 -18.59 -10.19
CA ASN A 88 -2.29 -19.38 -11.24
C ASN A 88 -1.53 -20.60 -10.69
N LEU A 89 -1.13 -20.59 -9.41
CA LEU A 89 -0.56 -21.76 -8.72
C LEU A 89 -1.65 -22.75 -8.28
N LEU A 90 -2.86 -22.25 -8.01
CA LEU A 90 -4.00 -23.07 -7.59
C LEU A 90 -4.77 -23.71 -8.76
N ASN A 91 -4.49 -23.29 -10.00
CA ASN A 91 -5.06 -23.84 -11.23
C ASN A 91 -4.12 -24.85 -11.88
#